data_AF-A0A416W7E9-F1
#
_entry.id   AF-A0A416W7E9-F1
#
_cell.length_a   1.000
_cell.length_b   1.000
_cell.length_c   1.000
_cell.angle_alpha   90.00
_cell.angle_beta   90.00
_cell.angle_gamma   90.00
#
_symmetry.space_group_name_H-M   'P 1'
#
loop_
_entity.id
_entity.type
_entity.pdbx_description
1 polymer ?
#
loop_
_entity_poly.entity_id
_entity_poly.type
_entity_poly.pdbx_seq_one_letter_code
_entity_poly.pdbx_strand_id
1 'polypeptide(L)'
;MKLYFMKKEALDILKSNLDMVYNMYFTEKDNKWLWKVCGGDPFVEFKEIQDFQLAPIDSDMSKGEVEFANCKIIYQHLSFLTESQACDERLWAGLCHSVYYDYLRKRWDYDTKSPKTQKEAVSNIKSRFFFSGGTRAGLFRNSIAKCWWVGRNTYDPSNVANPFEKLDIIGSNDISSKISDIFYSNNFSANPVILNGIVKAFKNFKEENTQLSLKEHIRPTLQFLNAVGGGVVLDCLDEDEIADMLIDNIYGILQGDEQGVEIEEESEEYEDMDVDGNDISEEENSEDSVEEEYIVIGQKVNVRIKETDEQKTILVNYLPNSTKIPPLAKSLLGCWIGDEVPFQGKTYIIEAIQK
;
A
#
# COMPACT_ATOMS: atom_id res chain seq x y z
N MET A 1 17.35 -7.50 18.00
CA MET A 1 16.63 -8.03 16.81
C MET A 1 17.49 -7.76 15.60
N LYS A 2 17.43 -8.63 14.60
CA LYS A 2 18.23 -8.50 13.38
C LYS A 2 17.39 -7.91 12.26
N LEU A 3 17.94 -6.90 11.60
CA LEU A 3 17.38 -6.30 10.40
C LEU A 3 18.01 -6.96 9.17
N TYR A 4 17.23 -7.06 8.10
CA TYR A 4 17.63 -7.76 6.90
C TYR A 4 17.37 -6.91 5.65
N PHE A 5 18.30 -6.96 4.71
CA PHE A 5 18.02 -6.64 3.31
C PHE A 5 17.46 -7.87 2.61
N MET A 6 16.53 -7.68 1.69
CA MET A 6 16.22 -8.68 0.68
C MET A 6 17.30 -8.70 -0.39
N LYS A 7 17.81 -9.87 -0.77
CA LYS A 7 18.76 -10.02 -1.88
C LYS A 7 18.13 -9.49 -3.16
N LYS A 8 18.95 -8.90 -4.04
CA LYS A 8 18.45 -8.34 -5.30
C LYS A 8 17.79 -9.41 -6.16
N GLU A 9 18.37 -10.61 -6.20
CA GLU A 9 17.86 -11.76 -6.93
C GLU A 9 16.51 -12.23 -6.34
N ALA A 10 16.39 -12.29 -5.02
CA ALA A 10 15.15 -12.67 -4.35
C ALA A 10 14.03 -11.64 -4.59
N LEU A 11 14.36 -10.35 -4.52
CA LEU A 11 13.45 -9.25 -4.83
C LEU A 11 12.91 -9.36 -6.26
N ASP A 12 13.81 -9.57 -7.23
CA ASP A 12 13.44 -9.69 -8.64
C ASP A 12 12.60 -10.95 -8.89
N ILE A 13 12.95 -12.10 -8.29
CA ILE A 13 12.17 -13.33 -8.36
C ILE A 13 10.75 -13.12 -7.82
N LEU A 14 10.61 -12.53 -6.63
CA LEU A 14 9.29 -12.33 -6.02
C LEU A 14 8.45 -11.41 -6.87
N LYS A 15 8.95 -10.22 -7.22
CA LYS A 15 8.19 -9.22 -8.00
C LYS A 15 7.76 -9.75 -9.36
N SER A 16 8.61 -10.51 -10.05
CA SER A 16 8.27 -11.10 -11.36
C SER A 16 7.30 -12.28 -11.28
N ASN A 17 7.15 -12.91 -10.12
CA ASN A 17 6.29 -14.08 -9.93
C ASN A 17 5.11 -13.82 -8.99
N LEU A 18 4.80 -12.56 -8.64
CA LEU A 18 3.73 -12.24 -7.69
C LEU A 18 2.38 -12.84 -8.12
N ASP A 19 2.06 -12.83 -9.40
CA ASP A 19 0.83 -13.46 -9.92
C ASP A 19 0.75 -14.95 -9.53
N MET A 20 1.88 -15.64 -9.40
CA MET A 20 1.92 -17.06 -9.04
C MET A 20 1.98 -17.30 -7.53
N VAL A 21 2.45 -16.34 -6.73
CA VAL A 21 2.76 -16.55 -5.30
C VAL A 21 1.95 -15.65 -4.35
N TYR A 22 1.07 -14.79 -4.86
CA TYR A 22 0.30 -13.84 -4.04
C TYR A 22 -0.50 -14.56 -2.94
N ASN A 23 -1.04 -15.73 -3.23
CA ASN A 23 -1.85 -16.52 -2.30
C ASN A 23 -1.07 -16.88 -1.03
N MET A 24 0.26 -17.05 -1.12
CA MET A 24 1.11 -17.37 0.03
C MET A 24 1.07 -16.27 1.10
N TYR A 25 0.85 -15.00 0.71
CA TYR A 25 0.67 -13.90 1.66
C TYR A 25 -0.62 -14.01 2.46
N PHE A 26 -1.64 -14.70 1.94
CA PHE A 26 -2.92 -14.88 2.60
C PHE A 26 -2.98 -16.20 3.39
N THR A 27 -2.34 -17.26 2.88
CA THR A 27 -2.44 -18.60 3.49
C THR A 27 -1.33 -18.93 4.48
N GLU A 28 -0.09 -18.46 4.24
CA GLU A 28 1.05 -18.86 5.06
C GLU A 28 1.25 -17.94 6.26
N LYS A 29 1.23 -18.55 7.45
CA LYS A 29 1.39 -17.86 8.73
C LYS A 29 2.79 -17.29 8.94
N ASP A 30 3.80 -17.89 8.33
CA ASP A 30 5.18 -17.46 8.43
C ASP A 30 5.82 -17.27 7.04
N ASN A 31 7.02 -16.69 7.03
CA ASN A 31 7.73 -16.32 5.82
C ASN A 31 8.59 -17.45 5.23
N LYS A 32 8.53 -18.69 5.76
CA LYS A 32 9.43 -19.78 5.34
C LYS A 32 9.22 -20.18 3.89
N TRP A 33 8.02 -19.94 3.34
CA TRP A 33 7.73 -20.19 1.93
C TRP A 33 8.67 -19.44 0.97
N LEU A 34 9.22 -18.30 1.41
CA LEU A 34 10.17 -17.51 0.61
C LEU A 34 11.42 -18.32 0.26
N TRP A 35 11.90 -19.20 1.14
CA TRP A 35 13.09 -20.02 0.86
C TRP A 35 12.85 -20.95 -0.33
N LYS A 36 11.64 -21.51 -0.43
CA LYS A 36 11.25 -22.38 -1.54
C LYS A 36 11.12 -21.58 -2.83
N VAL A 37 10.47 -20.41 -2.78
CA VAL A 37 10.23 -19.56 -3.96
C VAL A 37 11.54 -18.96 -4.50
N CYS A 38 12.43 -18.50 -3.61
CA CYS A 38 13.70 -17.89 -3.98
C CYS A 38 14.83 -18.90 -4.21
N GLY A 39 14.60 -20.20 -3.96
CA GLY A 39 15.60 -21.25 -4.15
C GLY A 39 16.77 -21.19 -3.14
N GLY A 40 16.55 -20.59 -1.97
CA GLY A 40 17.56 -20.37 -0.94
C GLY A 40 17.17 -19.24 0.00
N ASP A 41 18.08 -18.87 0.90
CA ASP A 41 17.88 -17.76 1.83
C ASP A 41 17.70 -16.43 1.06
N PRO A 42 16.52 -15.79 1.12
CA PRO A 42 16.25 -14.56 0.38
C PRO A 42 16.87 -13.31 1.04
N PHE A 43 17.42 -13.44 2.25
CA PHE A 43 17.84 -12.31 3.07
C PHE A 43 19.36 -12.22 3.22
N VAL A 44 19.82 -11.00 3.53
CA VAL A 44 21.17 -10.71 4.01
C VAL A 44 21.03 -9.90 5.29
N GLU A 45 21.68 -10.37 6.36
CA GLU A 45 21.71 -9.63 7.63
C GLU A 45 22.35 -8.26 7.41
N PHE A 46 21.65 -7.21 7.83
CA PHE A 46 22.12 -5.83 7.74
C PHE A 46 22.76 -5.37 9.05
N LYS A 47 22.00 -5.46 10.14
CA LYS A 47 22.39 -4.90 11.43
C LYS A 47 21.58 -5.53 12.56
N GLU A 48 22.23 -5.76 13.69
CA GLU A 48 21.55 -6.06 14.95
C GLU A 48 21.31 -4.78 15.75
N ILE A 49 20.10 -4.63 16.28
CA ILE A 49 19.65 -3.48 17.07
C ILE A 49 18.89 -3.95 18.31
N GLN A 50 18.55 -3.03 19.22
CA GLN A 50 17.66 -3.34 20.34
C GLN A 50 16.28 -3.78 19.84
N ASP A 51 15.69 -4.77 20.49
CA ASP A 51 14.33 -5.24 20.20
C ASP A 51 13.32 -4.11 20.45
N PHE A 52 12.42 -3.93 19.50
CA PHE A 52 11.23 -3.09 19.65
C PHE A 52 10.05 -3.74 18.93
N GLN A 53 8.85 -3.28 19.25
CA GLN A 53 7.61 -3.77 18.66
C GLN A 53 6.87 -2.60 18.03
N LEU A 54 6.15 -2.89 16.95
CA LEU A 54 5.19 -1.96 16.37
C LEU A 54 3.98 -1.81 17.30
N ALA A 55 3.22 -0.73 17.09
CA ALA A 55 2.00 -0.48 17.82
C ALA A 55 1.07 -1.71 17.70
N PRO A 56 0.41 -2.13 18.79
CA PRO A 56 -0.51 -3.27 18.73
C PRO A 56 -1.63 -2.99 17.72
N ILE A 57 -2.02 -4.04 17.01
CA ILE A 57 -3.23 -4.03 16.17
C ILE A 57 -4.32 -4.61 17.07
N ASP A 58 -4.87 -3.77 17.95
CA ASP A 58 -5.95 -4.12 18.86
C ASP A 58 -7.29 -3.49 18.42
N SER A 59 -8.40 -3.90 19.05
CA SER A 59 -9.75 -3.43 18.71
C SER A 59 -10.01 -1.98 19.04
N ASP A 60 -9.18 -1.38 19.91
CA ASP A 60 -9.45 -0.08 20.51
C ASP A 60 -8.78 1.05 19.74
N MET A 61 -7.83 0.74 18.84
CA MET A 61 -7.18 1.68 17.94
C MET A 61 -7.65 1.48 16.49
N SER A 62 -8.00 2.57 15.82
CA SER A 62 -8.21 2.56 14.38
C SER A 62 -6.92 2.24 13.62
N LYS A 63 -7.04 1.72 12.39
CA LYS A 63 -5.90 1.48 11.49
C LYS A 63 -5.02 2.73 11.32
N GLY A 64 -5.64 3.92 11.28
CA GLY A 64 -4.94 5.19 11.21
C GLY A 64 -4.15 5.54 12.48
N GLU A 65 -4.70 5.28 13.67
CA GLU A 65 -3.97 5.49 14.94
C GLU A 65 -2.78 4.54 15.09
N VAL A 66 -2.94 3.29 14.67
CA VAL A 66 -1.84 2.30 14.64
C VAL A 66 -0.74 2.76 13.69
N GLU A 67 -1.09 3.25 12.51
CA GLU A 67 -0.13 3.77 11.53
C GLU A 67 0.60 5.02 12.03
N PHE A 68 -0.15 5.96 12.60
CA PHE A 68 0.38 7.16 13.23
C PHE A 68 1.41 6.83 14.33
N ALA A 69 1.08 5.89 15.22
CA ALA A 69 2.00 5.42 16.26
C ALA A 69 3.25 4.76 15.65
N ASN A 70 3.08 3.96 14.61
CA ASN A 70 4.18 3.29 13.92
C ASN A 70 5.15 4.24 13.23
N CYS A 71 4.69 5.40 12.72
CA CYS A 71 5.58 6.43 12.19
C CYS A 71 6.62 6.88 13.23
N LYS A 72 6.16 7.11 14.47
CA LYS A 72 7.03 7.50 15.59
C LYS A 72 7.97 6.37 16.00
N ILE A 73 7.42 5.17 16.22
CA ILE A 73 8.17 3.98 16.66
C ILE A 73 9.27 3.64 15.65
N ILE A 74 8.92 3.51 14.37
CA ILE A 74 9.87 3.15 13.31
C ILE A 74 10.99 4.18 13.23
N TYR A 75 10.68 5.47 13.16
CA TYR A 75 11.73 6.47 13.03
C TYR A 75 12.59 6.58 14.30
N GLN A 76 11.99 6.50 15.49
CA GLN A 76 12.74 6.53 16.74
C GLN A 76 13.79 5.41 16.79
N HIS A 77 13.40 4.17 16.46
CA HIS A 77 14.29 3.02 16.53
C HIS A 77 15.21 2.85 15.31
N LEU A 78 14.84 3.41 14.16
CA LEU A 78 15.60 3.31 12.91
C LEU A 78 16.17 4.65 12.42
N SER A 79 16.24 5.67 13.28
CA SER A 79 16.79 7.00 12.97
C SER A 79 18.28 6.98 12.60
N PHE A 80 18.99 5.89 12.91
CA PHE A 80 20.37 5.68 12.50
C PHE A 80 20.54 5.39 10.99
N LEU A 81 19.45 5.08 10.27
CA LEU A 81 19.49 4.86 8.82
C LEU A 81 19.83 6.17 8.10
N THR A 82 20.71 6.09 7.11
CA THR A 82 20.91 7.22 6.19
C THR A 82 19.77 7.26 5.18
N GLU A 83 19.48 8.45 4.62
CA GLU A 83 18.49 8.57 3.54
C GLU A 83 18.81 7.64 2.35
N SER A 84 20.09 7.48 2.01
CA SER A 84 20.50 6.57 0.94
C SER A 84 20.13 5.11 1.25
N GLN A 85 20.23 4.67 2.51
CA GLN A 85 19.78 3.34 2.93
C GLN A 85 18.25 3.27 2.94
N ALA A 86 17.58 4.31 3.41
CA ALA A 86 16.13 4.42 3.47
C ALA A 86 15.45 4.58 2.09
N CYS A 87 16.22 4.90 1.04
CA CYS A 87 15.75 4.88 -0.35
C CYS A 87 15.87 3.50 -1.02
N ASP A 88 16.57 2.54 -0.41
CA ASP A 88 16.77 1.22 -1.01
C ASP A 88 15.57 0.30 -0.72
N GLU A 89 14.82 -0.05 -1.77
CA GLU A 89 13.69 -0.99 -1.69
C GLU A 89 14.05 -2.29 -0.97
N ARG A 90 15.28 -2.79 -1.14
CA ARG A 90 15.70 -4.06 -0.53
C ARG A 90 15.64 -4.02 0.99
N LEU A 91 15.83 -2.86 1.62
CA LEU A 91 15.71 -2.71 3.07
C LEU A 91 14.27 -2.99 3.47
N TRP A 92 13.33 -2.28 2.85
CA TRP A 92 11.92 -2.31 3.20
C TRP A 92 11.27 -3.64 2.83
N ALA A 93 11.54 -4.14 1.61
CA ALA A 93 11.12 -5.48 1.24
C ALA A 93 11.71 -6.54 2.19
N GLY A 94 12.98 -6.38 2.60
CA GLY A 94 13.61 -7.23 3.61
C GLY A 94 12.83 -7.22 4.92
N LEU A 95 12.56 -6.06 5.49
CA LEU A 95 11.82 -5.91 6.75
C LEU A 95 10.38 -6.41 6.67
N CYS A 96 9.65 -6.07 5.61
CA CYS A 96 8.27 -6.50 5.39
C CYS A 96 8.13 -8.03 5.28
N HIS A 97 9.13 -8.71 4.70
CA HIS A 97 9.10 -10.16 4.50
C HIS A 97 9.84 -10.94 5.58
N SER A 98 10.57 -10.28 6.47
CA SER A 98 11.27 -10.92 7.59
C SER A 98 10.61 -10.56 8.92
N VAL A 99 11.14 -9.55 9.59
CA VAL A 99 10.78 -9.11 10.93
C VAL A 99 9.29 -8.82 11.07
N TYR A 100 8.69 -8.13 10.10
CA TYR A 100 7.33 -7.64 10.20
C TYR A 100 6.31 -8.42 9.38
N TYR A 101 6.67 -9.61 8.86
CA TYR A 101 5.79 -10.36 7.96
C TYR A 101 4.44 -10.70 8.62
N ASP A 102 4.44 -11.31 9.81
CA ASP A 102 3.21 -11.65 10.54
C ASP A 102 2.41 -10.39 10.92
N TYR A 103 3.11 -9.33 11.36
CA TYR A 103 2.49 -8.06 11.70
C TYR A 103 1.76 -7.43 10.50
N LEU A 104 2.41 -7.40 9.33
CA LEU A 104 1.84 -6.79 8.13
C LEU A 104 0.68 -7.62 7.57
N ARG A 105 0.73 -8.96 7.68
CA ARG A 105 -0.43 -9.78 7.32
C ARG A 105 -1.66 -9.40 8.14
N LYS A 106 -1.51 -9.24 9.46
CA LYS A 106 -2.60 -8.79 10.35
C LYS A 106 -3.06 -7.37 10.03
N ARG A 107 -2.13 -6.42 9.82
CA ARG A 107 -2.45 -5.01 9.53
C ARG A 107 -3.29 -4.84 8.26
N TRP A 108 -3.07 -5.71 7.29
CA TRP A 108 -3.74 -5.69 5.99
C TRP A 108 -4.85 -6.73 5.84
N ASP A 109 -5.29 -7.33 6.95
CA ASP A 109 -6.34 -8.34 7.02
C ASP A 109 -6.06 -9.59 6.17
N TYR A 110 -4.81 -9.89 5.80
CA TYR A 110 -4.47 -11.04 4.94
C TYR A 110 -4.64 -12.39 5.64
N ASP A 111 -4.74 -12.40 6.97
CA ASP A 111 -5.02 -13.58 7.78
C ASP A 111 -6.52 -13.82 8.00
N THR A 112 -7.38 -12.87 7.64
CA THR A 112 -8.82 -12.93 7.87
C THR A 112 -9.65 -12.77 6.60
N LYS A 113 -9.13 -12.07 5.58
CA LYS A 113 -9.81 -11.80 4.30
C LYS A 113 -9.08 -12.45 3.14
N SER A 114 -9.86 -13.05 2.25
CA SER A 114 -9.38 -13.49 0.93
C SER A 114 -9.49 -12.35 -0.08
N PRO A 115 -8.57 -12.25 -1.05
CA PRO A 115 -8.67 -11.24 -2.09
C PRO A 115 -9.85 -11.51 -3.03
N LYS A 116 -10.51 -10.48 -3.55
CA LYS A 116 -11.60 -10.63 -4.53
C LYS A 116 -11.08 -11.07 -5.88
N THR A 117 -9.96 -10.49 -6.32
CA THR A 117 -9.30 -10.86 -7.58
C THR A 117 -7.79 -11.00 -7.41
N GLN A 118 -7.16 -11.80 -8.29
CA GLN A 118 -5.70 -11.89 -8.35
C GLN A 118 -5.04 -10.53 -8.67
N LYS A 119 -5.62 -9.75 -9.59
CA LYS A 119 -5.09 -8.44 -9.99
C LYS A 119 -5.00 -7.49 -8.80
N GLU A 120 -6.08 -7.39 -8.03
CA GLU A 120 -6.15 -6.59 -6.80
C GLU A 120 -5.14 -7.08 -5.76
N ALA A 121 -5.10 -8.39 -5.50
CA ALA A 121 -4.17 -8.98 -4.53
C ALA A 121 -2.71 -8.64 -4.88
N VAL A 122 -2.33 -8.82 -6.14
CA VAL A 122 -0.98 -8.53 -6.64
C VAL A 122 -0.69 -7.04 -6.54
N SER A 123 -1.63 -6.17 -6.92
CA SER A 123 -1.46 -4.72 -6.81
C SER A 123 -1.22 -4.29 -5.36
N ASN A 124 -2.06 -4.79 -4.45
CA ASN A 124 -1.97 -4.50 -3.01
C ASN A 124 -0.66 -5.03 -2.41
N ILE A 125 -0.22 -6.24 -2.75
CA ILE A 125 1.07 -6.77 -2.27
C ILE A 125 2.23 -5.93 -2.84
N LYS A 126 2.19 -5.55 -4.12
CA LYS A 126 3.22 -4.69 -4.73
C LYS A 126 3.36 -3.37 -3.99
N SER A 127 2.26 -2.70 -3.68
CA SER A 127 2.29 -1.39 -2.99
C SER A 127 2.69 -1.52 -1.52
N ARG A 128 2.21 -2.55 -0.82
CA ARG A 128 2.37 -2.71 0.64
C ARG A 128 3.70 -3.33 1.06
N PHE A 129 4.21 -4.30 0.29
CA PHE A 129 5.41 -5.09 0.65
C PHE A 129 6.65 -4.72 -0.16
N PHE A 130 6.49 -4.07 -1.32
CA PHE A 130 7.57 -3.69 -2.24
C PHE A 130 7.52 -2.19 -2.53
N PHE A 131 8.41 -1.71 -3.40
CA PHE A 131 8.28 -0.40 -4.05
C PHE A 131 7.66 -0.60 -5.44
N SER A 132 6.62 0.17 -5.73
CA SER A 132 5.91 0.18 -7.01
C SER A 132 5.55 1.61 -7.41
N GLY A 133 5.57 1.94 -8.69
CA GLY A 133 5.31 3.31 -9.17
C GLY A 133 6.52 4.26 -9.03
N GLY A 134 7.74 3.71 -8.98
CA GLY A 134 8.98 4.47 -8.79
C GLY A 134 9.37 4.62 -7.31
N THR A 135 10.54 5.21 -7.07
CA THR A 135 11.11 5.31 -5.72
C THR A 135 10.20 6.10 -4.78
N ARG A 136 9.73 7.28 -5.20
CA ARG A 136 8.89 8.16 -4.37
C ARG A 136 7.60 7.48 -3.93
N ALA A 137 6.91 6.82 -4.86
CA ALA A 137 5.71 6.05 -4.54
C ALA A 137 6.04 4.94 -3.53
N GLY A 138 7.15 4.23 -3.72
CA GLY A 138 7.66 3.26 -2.75
C GLY A 138 7.89 3.83 -1.35
N LEU A 139 8.48 5.02 -1.25
CA LEU A 139 8.78 5.66 0.05
C LEU A 139 7.52 5.89 0.89
N PHE A 140 6.39 6.21 0.26
CA PHE A 140 5.16 6.62 0.96
C PHE A 140 4.00 5.62 0.85
N ARG A 141 4.12 4.56 0.04
CA ARG A 141 3.10 3.50 -0.07
C ARG A 141 3.51 2.20 0.62
N ASN A 142 4.81 1.88 0.67
CA ASN A 142 5.28 0.69 1.36
C ASN A 142 4.97 0.77 2.86
N SER A 143 4.48 -0.33 3.43
CA SER A 143 3.90 -0.36 4.78
C SER A 143 4.85 0.12 5.89
N ILE A 144 6.15 -0.11 5.73
CA ILE A 144 7.16 0.24 6.74
C ILE A 144 7.98 1.47 6.29
N ALA A 145 8.30 1.58 5.00
CA ALA A 145 9.05 2.73 4.49
C ALA A 145 8.32 4.05 4.76
N LYS A 146 6.98 4.07 4.57
CA LYS A 146 6.15 5.25 4.81
C LYS A 146 6.28 5.75 6.23
N CYS A 147 6.25 4.84 7.21
CA CYS A 147 6.42 5.17 8.62
C CYS A 147 7.78 5.83 8.89
N TRP A 148 8.85 5.33 8.28
CA TRP A 148 10.18 5.92 8.44
C TRP A 148 10.28 7.30 7.81
N TRP A 149 9.80 7.47 6.58
CA TRP A 149 9.90 8.75 5.86
C TRP A 149 9.01 9.82 6.48
N VAL A 150 7.79 9.48 6.91
CA VAL A 150 6.91 10.41 7.62
C VAL A 150 7.51 10.77 8.97
N GLY A 151 7.98 9.77 9.74
CA GLY A 151 8.65 10.00 11.00
C GLY A 151 9.89 10.87 10.86
N ARG A 152 10.71 10.66 9.81
CA ARG A 152 11.83 11.55 9.48
C ARG A 152 11.31 12.97 9.24
N ASN A 153 10.49 13.16 8.22
CA ASN A 153 10.12 14.50 7.74
C ASN A 153 9.45 15.36 8.84
N THR A 154 8.81 14.70 9.81
CA THR A 154 8.14 15.36 10.93
C THR A 154 8.95 15.44 12.21
N TYR A 155 10.12 14.80 12.29
CA TYR A 155 10.95 14.81 13.49
C TYR A 155 11.76 16.10 13.61
N ASP A 156 11.65 16.75 14.75
CA ASP A 156 12.39 17.94 15.12
C ASP A 156 13.30 17.66 16.34
N PRO A 157 14.62 17.51 16.14
CA PRO A 157 15.55 17.29 17.26
C PRO A 157 15.66 18.50 18.20
N SER A 158 15.24 19.69 17.78
CA SER A 158 15.29 20.90 18.60
C SER A 158 14.16 20.97 19.63
N ASN A 159 13.01 20.33 19.35
CA ASN A 159 11.91 20.20 20.30
C ASN A 159 12.14 18.98 21.21
N VAL A 160 12.95 19.17 22.25
CA VAL A 160 13.31 18.09 23.19
C VAL A 160 12.10 17.53 23.95
N ALA A 161 11.06 18.34 24.19
CA ALA A 161 9.87 17.91 24.93
C ALA A 161 8.96 17.02 24.08
N ASN A 162 8.81 17.35 22.79
CA ASN A 162 8.05 16.57 21.83
C ASN A 162 8.67 16.63 20.43
N PRO A 163 9.64 15.75 20.12
CA PRO A 163 10.29 15.74 18.80
C PRO A 163 9.36 15.43 17.63
N PHE A 164 8.16 14.88 17.88
CA PHE A 164 7.17 14.54 16.86
C PHE A 164 5.96 15.48 16.85
N GLU A 165 6.09 16.69 17.41
CA GLU A 165 4.99 17.68 17.46
C GLU A 165 4.37 17.93 16.07
N LYS A 166 5.18 17.99 15.01
CA LYS A 166 4.69 18.20 13.63
C LYS A 166 3.75 17.08 13.19
N LEU A 167 4.09 15.84 13.52
CA LEU A 167 3.22 14.70 13.23
C LEU A 167 1.94 14.77 14.08
N ASP A 168 2.03 15.16 15.35
CA ASP A 168 0.86 15.36 16.22
C ASP A 168 -0.10 16.44 15.71
N ILE A 169 0.43 17.46 15.04
CA ILE A 169 -0.35 18.51 14.39
C ILE A 169 -1.04 17.96 13.15
N ILE A 170 -0.34 17.20 12.29
CA ILE A 170 -0.95 16.51 11.12
C ILE A 170 -2.08 15.58 11.57
N GLY A 171 -1.90 14.86 12.68
CA GLY A 171 -2.92 14.05 13.34
C GLY A 171 -3.14 12.67 12.72
N SER A 172 -3.77 11.76 13.50
CA SER A 172 -4.00 10.36 13.12
C SER A 172 -5.21 10.14 12.21
N ASN A 173 -6.16 11.08 12.17
CA ASN A 173 -7.34 10.96 11.31
C ASN A 173 -6.91 11.05 9.84
N ASP A 174 -7.39 10.12 9.03
CA ASP A 174 -7.10 10.01 7.59
C ASP A 174 -5.60 10.01 7.27
N ILE A 175 -4.76 9.51 8.19
CA ILE A 175 -3.29 9.65 8.10
C ILE A 175 -2.75 9.07 6.80
N SER A 176 -3.25 7.93 6.33
CA SER A 176 -2.81 7.30 5.09
C SER A 176 -3.02 8.23 3.88
N SER A 177 -4.17 8.89 3.82
CA SER A 177 -4.51 9.84 2.76
C SER A 177 -3.77 11.18 2.93
N LYS A 178 -3.62 11.68 4.15
CA LYS A 178 -2.78 12.86 4.44
C LYS A 178 -1.32 12.60 4.06
N ILE A 179 -0.81 11.40 4.29
CA ILE A 179 0.55 11.03 3.87
C ILE A 179 0.66 11.09 2.35
N SER A 180 -0.34 10.57 1.65
CA SER A 180 -0.39 10.63 0.19
C SER A 180 -0.41 12.08 -0.28
N ASP A 181 -1.34 12.89 0.21
CA ASP A 181 -1.55 14.26 -0.26
C ASP A 181 -0.36 15.16 0.12
N ILE A 182 0.17 15.07 1.35
CA ILE A 182 1.27 15.94 1.81
C ILE A 182 2.61 15.48 1.22
N PHE A 183 2.95 14.19 1.33
CA PHE A 183 4.32 13.73 1.06
C PHE A 183 4.48 13.04 -0.29
N TYR A 184 3.47 12.31 -0.78
CA TYR A 184 3.60 11.62 -2.07
C TYR A 184 3.29 12.54 -3.25
N SER A 185 2.06 13.06 -3.32
CA SER A 185 1.53 13.83 -4.46
C SER A 185 2.20 15.19 -4.58
N ASN A 186 2.56 15.82 -3.46
CA ASN A 186 3.13 17.16 -3.44
C ASN A 186 4.63 17.15 -3.12
N ASN A 187 5.48 17.37 -4.12
CA ASN A 187 6.93 17.30 -3.93
C ASN A 187 7.52 18.47 -3.12
N PHE A 188 6.84 19.60 -3.06
CA PHE A 188 7.32 20.77 -2.29
C PHE A 188 7.51 20.46 -0.80
N SER A 189 6.80 19.47 -0.24
CA SER A 189 6.92 19.09 1.16
C SER A 189 8.24 18.40 1.52
N ALA A 190 9.08 18.06 0.53
CA ALA A 190 10.46 17.64 0.78
C ALA A 190 11.34 18.81 1.27
N ASN A 191 10.92 20.06 1.05
CA ASN A 191 11.57 21.23 1.65
C ASN A 191 11.02 21.42 3.08
N PRO A 192 11.88 21.39 4.12
CA PRO A 192 11.44 21.51 5.50
C PRO A 192 10.76 22.86 5.81
N VAL A 193 11.13 23.95 5.12
CA VAL A 193 10.50 25.27 5.30
C VAL A 193 9.04 25.22 4.87
N ILE A 194 8.77 24.65 3.69
CA ILE A 194 7.41 24.51 3.16
C ILE A 194 6.58 23.56 4.04
N LEU A 195 7.14 22.42 4.46
CA LEU A 195 6.47 21.51 5.38
C LEU A 195 6.14 22.17 6.73
N ASN A 196 7.05 22.99 7.26
CA ASN A 196 6.82 23.73 8.50
C ASN A 196 5.69 24.75 8.34
N GLY A 197 5.62 25.46 7.20
CA GLY A 197 4.51 26.35 6.88
C GLY A 197 3.16 25.63 6.81
N ILE A 198 3.10 24.46 6.17
CA ILE A 198 1.89 23.60 6.14
C ILE A 198 1.47 23.19 7.56
N VAL A 199 2.43 22.72 8.35
CA VAL A 199 2.17 22.31 9.75
C VAL A 199 1.72 23.50 10.59
N LYS A 200 2.32 24.68 10.40
CA LYS A 200 1.95 25.91 11.10
C LYS A 200 0.52 26.33 10.77
N ALA A 201 0.10 26.25 9.51
CA ALA A 201 -1.28 26.49 9.10
C ALA A 201 -2.25 25.52 9.80
N PHE A 202 -1.98 24.21 9.78
CA PHE A 202 -2.83 23.24 10.46
C PHE A 202 -2.87 23.45 11.99
N LYS A 203 -1.76 23.88 12.59
CA LYS A 203 -1.70 24.21 14.01
C LYS A 203 -2.64 25.37 14.36
N ASN A 204 -2.68 26.42 13.54
CA ASN A 204 -3.58 27.57 13.75
C ASN A 204 -5.05 27.14 13.83
N PHE A 205 -5.55 26.37 12.85
CA PHE A 205 -6.93 25.88 12.90
C PHE A 205 -7.21 24.93 14.07
N LYS A 206 -6.23 24.11 14.46
CA LYS A 206 -6.35 23.23 15.63
C LYS A 206 -6.47 24.02 16.93
N GLU A 207 -5.69 25.09 17.10
CA GLU A 207 -5.74 25.98 18.28
C GLU A 207 -7.05 26.77 18.35
N GLU A 208 -7.66 27.07 17.21
CA GLU A 208 -8.97 27.70 17.10
C GLU A 208 -10.15 26.72 17.29
N ASN A 209 -9.86 25.42 17.41
CA ASN A 209 -10.84 24.32 17.43
C ASN A 209 -11.68 24.21 16.13
N THR A 210 -11.10 24.61 15.01
CA THR A 210 -11.69 24.44 13.67
C THR A 210 -11.25 23.10 13.10
N GLN A 211 -12.19 22.19 12.89
CA GLN A 211 -11.91 20.88 12.30
C GLN A 211 -11.79 20.98 10.78
N LEU A 212 -10.63 20.58 10.24
CA LEU A 212 -10.40 20.54 8.80
C LEU A 212 -10.75 19.17 8.23
N SER A 213 -11.67 19.15 7.27
CA SER A 213 -11.93 17.98 6.40
C SER A 213 -10.80 17.83 5.38
N LEU A 214 -10.32 16.59 5.20
CA LEU A 214 -9.28 16.27 4.23
C LEU A 214 -9.69 16.65 2.81
N LYS A 215 -10.90 16.25 2.39
CA LYS A 215 -11.40 16.40 1.03
C LYS A 215 -11.78 17.85 0.70
N GLU A 216 -12.34 18.56 1.67
CA GLU A 216 -12.89 19.91 1.43
C GLU A 216 -11.86 21.02 1.68
N HIS A 217 -10.95 20.83 2.63
CA HIS A 217 -10.01 21.89 3.04
C HIS A 217 -8.57 21.49 2.68
N ILE A 218 -8.05 20.41 3.24
CA ILE A 218 -6.61 20.09 3.15
C ILE A 218 -6.17 19.82 1.70
N ARG A 219 -6.86 18.93 0.99
CA ARG A 219 -6.47 18.55 -0.38
C ARG A 219 -6.58 19.72 -1.36
N PRO A 220 -7.70 20.47 -1.42
CA PRO A 220 -7.80 21.65 -2.28
C PRO A 220 -6.74 22.70 -1.96
N THR A 221 -6.47 22.94 -0.67
CA THR A 221 -5.43 23.90 -0.27
C THR A 221 -4.02 23.46 -0.66
N LEU A 222 -3.69 22.16 -0.57
CA LEU A 222 -2.40 21.65 -1.05
C LEU A 222 -2.28 21.72 -2.57
N GLN A 223 -3.37 21.46 -3.32
CA GLN A 223 -3.42 21.64 -4.77
C GLN A 223 -3.26 23.11 -5.16
N PHE A 224 -3.89 24.03 -4.42
CA PHE A 224 -3.67 25.47 -4.57
C PHE A 224 -2.20 25.84 -4.38
N LEU A 225 -1.55 25.36 -3.32
CA LEU A 225 -0.12 25.62 -3.10
C LEU A 225 0.75 25.07 -4.23
N ASN A 226 0.43 23.87 -4.75
CA ASN A 226 1.11 23.30 -5.90
C ASN A 226 0.97 24.20 -7.15
N ALA A 227 -0.22 24.74 -7.39
CA ALA A 227 -0.50 25.66 -8.49
C ALA A 227 0.25 26.99 -8.32
N VAL A 228 0.29 27.54 -7.11
CA VAL A 228 1.10 28.73 -6.78
C VAL A 228 2.57 28.50 -7.11
N GLY A 229 3.09 27.29 -6.83
CA GLY A 229 4.46 26.89 -7.19
C GLY A 229 4.76 26.88 -8.69
N GLY A 230 3.75 26.90 -9.56
CA GLY A 230 3.91 27.09 -11.00
C GLY A 230 4.20 28.55 -11.40
N GLY A 231 3.77 29.52 -10.59
CA GLY A 231 3.96 30.95 -10.82
C GLY A 231 5.02 31.62 -9.92
N VAL A 232 5.32 31.01 -8.77
CA VAL A 232 6.27 31.50 -7.76
C VAL A 232 7.24 30.39 -7.38
N VAL A 233 8.50 30.75 -7.12
CA VAL A 233 9.48 29.80 -6.57
C VAL A 233 9.20 29.63 -5.07
N LEU A 234 8.46 28.58 -4.70
CA LEU A 234 8.08 28.33 -3.29
C LEU A 234 9.29 28.26 -2.35
N ASP A 235 10.45 27.81 -2.84
CA ASP A 235 11.69 27.72 -2.06
C ASP A 235 12.23 29.10 -1.60
N CYS A 236 11.72 30.20 -2.15
CA CYS A 236 12.08 31.56 -1.75
C CYS A 236 11.16 32.12 -0.66
N LEU A 237 10.04 31.46 -0.35
CA LEU A 237 9.10 31.87 0.68
C LEU A 237 9.55 31.36 2.04
N ASP A 238 9.29 32.14 3.08
CA ASP A 238 9.50 31.68 4.45
C ASP A 238 8.31 30.88 5.01
N GLU A 239 8.49 30.31 6.21
CA GLU A 239 7.48 29.47 6.84
C GLU A 239 6.17 30.22 7.11
N ASP A 240 6.25 31.52 7.38
CA ASP A 240 5.11 32.35 7.74
C ASP A 240 4.31 32.71 6.48
N GLU A 241 4.99 33.09 5.40
CA GLU A 241 4.36 33.35 4.10
C GLU A 241 3.60 32.12 3.58
N ILE A 242 4.19 30.93 3.68
CA ILE A 242 3.52 29.68 3.30
C ILE A 242 2.30 29.42 4.20
N ALA A 243 2.45 29.59 5.51
CA ALA A 243 1.34 29.36 6.44
C ALA A 243 0.18 30.31 6.19
N ASP A 244 0.45 31.60 5.98
CA ASP A 244 -0.55 32.64 5.72
C ASP A 244 -1.31 32.35 4.42
N MET A 245 -0.62 31.95 3.33
CA MET A 245 -1.29 31.54 2.08
C MET A 245 -2.28 30.38 2.28
N LEU A 246 -1.90 29.40 3.10
CA LEU A 246 -2.73 28.23 3.38
C LEU A 246 -3.92 28.60 4.27
N ILE A 247 -3.69 29.41 5.30
CA ILE A 247 -4.74 29.91 6.20
C ILE A 247 -5.76 30.73 5.43
N ASP A 248 -5.33 31.68 4.60
CA ASP A 248 -6.20 32.52 3.79
C ASP A 248 -7.05 31.69 2.81
N ASN A 249 -6.44 30.69 2.15
CA ASN A 249 -7.15 29.80 1.25
C ASN A 249 -8.21 28.96 1.98
N ILE A 250 -7.88 28.38 3.13
CA ILE A 250 -8.83 27.58 3.94
C ILE A 250 -9.97 28.47 4.45
N TYR A 251 -9.69 29.70 4.90
CA TYR A 251 -10.74 30.64 5.29
C TYR A 251 -11.66 31.01 4.13
N GLY A 252 -11.11 31.20 2.92
CA GLY A 252 -11.91 31.39 1.70
C GLY A 252 -12.86 30.22 1.45
N ILE A 253 -12.35 28.98 1.52
CA ILE A 253 -13.17 27.76 1.37
C ILE A 253 -14.28 27.72 2.43
N LEU A 254 -13.96 27.99 3.70
CA LEU A 254 -14.94 28.00 4.79
C LEU A 254 -16.04 29.07 4.63
N GLN A 255 -15.72 30.18 3.95
CA GLN A 255 -16.66 31.27 3.67
C GLN A 255 -17.48 31.04 2.39
N GLY A 256 -17.23 29.94 1.66
CA GLY A 256 -17.94 29.58 0.44
C GLY A 256 -17.37 30.19 -0.84
N ASP A 257 -16.12 30.67 -0.81
CA ASP A 257 -15.44 31.08 -2.05
C ASP A 257 -15.08 29.84 -2.87
N GLU A 258 -15.79 29.63 -3.99
CA GLU A 258 -15.34 28.73 -5.05
C GLU A 258 -14.09 29.35 -5.70
N GLN A 259 -12.90 29.11 -5.14
CA GLN A 259 -11.67 29.55 -5.77
C GLN A 259 -11.51 28.83 -7.12
N GLY A 260 -11.51 29.60 -8.21
CA GLY A 260 -11.57 29.17 -9.61
C GLY A 260 -10.33 28.47 -10.16
N VAL A 261 -9.85 27.43 -9.46
CA VAL A 261 -9.09 26.36 -10.10
C VAL A 261 -10.11 25.30 -10.47
N GLU A 262 -10.45 25.17 -11.76
CA GLU A 262 -11.07 23.93 -12.24
C GLU A 262 -10.06 22.81 -12.00
N ILE A 263 -10.22 22.13 -10.87
CA ILE A 263 -9.43 20.96 -10.51
C ILE A 263 -9.94 19.85 -11.42
N GLU A 264 -9.18 19.51 -12.46
CA GLU A 264 -9.39 18.25 -13.16
C GLU A 264 -9.38 17.14 -12.10
N GLU A 265 -10.46 16.36 -12.03
CA GLU A 265 -10.46 15.11 -11.25
C GLU A 265 -9.23 14.32 -11.72
N GLU A 266 -8.26 14.11 -10.82
CA GLU A 266 -7.13 13.24 -11.12
C GLU A 266 -7.71 11.90 -11.59
N SER A 267 -7.32 11.49 -12.80
CA SER A 267 -7.74 10.24 -13.44
C SER A 267 -7.92 9.10 -12.43
N GLU A 268 -9.01 8.35 -12.57
CA GLU A 268 -9.43 7.15 -11.82
C GLU A 268 -8.30 6.13 -11.48
N GLU A 269 -7.12 6.23 -12.10
CA GLU A 269 -5.91 5.47 -11.74
C GLU A 269 -5.43 5.66 -10.28
N TYR A 270 -5.82 6.75 -9.61
CA TYR A 270 -5.49 6.97 -8.18
C TYR A 270 -6.56 6.49 -7.20
N GLU A 271 -7.80 6.28 -7.65
CA GLU A 271 -8.89 5.74 -6.81
C GLU A 271 -8.81 4.21 -6.69
N ASP A 272 -8.22 3.53 -7.68
CA ASP A 272 -8.21 2.07 -7.81
C ASP A 272 -7.23 1.31 -6.89
N MET A 273 -6.65 1.96 -5.87
CA MET A 273 -5.82 1.28 -4.87
C MET A 273 -6.24 1.66 -3.46
N ASP A 274 -7.06 0.81 -2.84
CA ASP A 274 -7.45 0.84 -1.43
C ASP A 274 -6.29 1.30 -0.52
N VAL A 275 -6.29 2.60 -0.20
CA VAL A 275 -5.32 3.23 0.71
C VAL A 275 -5.61 2.86 2.17
N ASP A 276 -6.80 2.35 2.47
CA ASP A 276 -7.05 1.51 3.65
C ASP A 276 -8.37 0.76 3.44
N GLY A 277 -8.43 -0.49 3.90
CA GLY A 277 -9.68 -1.26 4.01
C GLY A 277 -10.56 -0.74 5.14
N ASN A 278 -10.99 0.52 5.02
CA ASN A 278 -12.10 1.11 5.74
C ASN A 278 -13.28 1.10 4.78
N ASP A 279 -14.34 0.38 5.15
CA ASP A 279 -15.62 0.42 4.44
C ASP A 279 -16.05 1.88 4.27
N ILE A 280 -16.09 2.34 3.03
CA ILE A 280 -17.13 3.29 2.66
C ILE A 280 -18.38 2.43 2.62
N SER A 281 -19.22 2.58 3.64
CA SER A 281 -20.56 2.02 3.68
C SER A 281 -21.34 2.55 2.48
N GLU A 282 -21.36 1.80 1.39
CA GLU A 282 -22.41 1.93 0.39
C GLU A 282 -23.60 1.10 0.86
N GLU A 283 -24.75 1.76 0.84
CA GLU A 283 -26.01 1.33 1.41
C GLU A 283 -26.42 -0.07 0.94
N GLU A 284 -27.08 -0.78 1.85
CA GLU A 284 -27.65 -2.11 1.67
C GLU A 284 -28.35 -2.27 0.31
N ASN A 285 -27.84 -3.17 -0.52
CA ASN A 285 -28.69 -3.98 -1.38
C ASN A 285 -28.28 -5.45 -1.20
N SER A 286 -29.10 -6.14 -0.43
CA SER A 286 -29.11 -7.58 -0.28
C SER A 286 -29.44 -8.25 -1.62
N GLU A 287 -28.47 -8.88 -2.25
CA GLU A 287 -28.72 -9.99 -3.16
C GLU A 287 -27.68 -11.10 -2.90
N ASP A 288 -28.19 -12.32 -2.71
CA ASP A 288 -27.45 -13.52 -2.34
C ASP A 288 -26.23 -13.75 -3.24
N SER A 289 -25.01 -13.65 -2.68
CA SER A 289 -23.79 -14.03 -3.38
C SER A 289 -23.61 -15.55 -3.28
N VAL A 290 -23.85 -16.23 -4.40
CA VAL A 290 -23.38 -17.59 -4.62
C VAL A 290 -21.84 -17.54 -4.58
N GLU A 291 -21.21 -18.36 -3.75
CA GLU A 291 -19.75 -18.53 -3.74
C GLU A 291 -19.28 -18.98 -5.14
N GLU A 292 -18.81 -18.06 -5.96
CA GLU A 292 -18.28 -18.39 -7.28
C GLU A 292 -16.87 -18.99 -7.12
N GLU A 293 -16.75 -20.31 -7.35
CA GLU A 293 -15.47 -21.03 -7.33
C GLU A 293 -14.75 -20.89 -8.69
N TYR A 294 -13.48 -20.47 -8.68
CA TYR A 294 -12.60 -20.40 -9.85
C TYR A 294 -11.41 -21.37 -9.73
N ILE A 295 -10.80 -21.69 -10.88
CA ILE A 295 -9.77 -22.74 -10.99
C ILE A 295 -8.39 -22.22 -10.51
N VAL A 296 -7.79 -22.90 -9.53
CA VAL A 296 -6.42 -22.69 -9.04
C VAL A 296 -5.52 -23.92 -9.19
N ILE A 297 -4.20 -23.72 -9.04
CA ILE A 297 -3.21 -24.81 -9.09
C ILE A 297 -3.47 -25.82 -7.97
N GLY A 298 -3.46 -27.11 -8.31
CA GLY A 298 -3.71 -28.24 -7.42
C GLY A 298 -5.09 -28.87 -7.60
N GLN A 299 -6.02 -28.17 -8.24
CA GLN A 299 -7.41 -28.64 -8.43
C GLN A 299 -7.57 -29.55 -9.65
N LYS A 300 -8.60 -30.40 -9.58
CA LYS A 300 -9.08 -31.18 -10.73
C LYS A 300 -10.32 -30.50 -11.30
N VAL A 301 -10.29 -30.25 -12.60
CA VAL A 301 -11.36 -29.54 -13.32
C VAL A 301 -12.03 -30.51 -14.27
N ASN A 302 -13.35 -30.63 -14.17
CA ASN A 302 -14.14 -31.35 -15.15
C ASN A 302 -14.54 -30.38 -16.27
N VAL A 303 -14.17 -30.73 -17.50
CA VAL A 303 -14.45 -29.95 -18.70
C VAL A 303 -15.18 -30.80 -19.73
N ARG A 304 -16.09 -30.20 -20.49
CA ARG A 304 -16.76 -30.81 -21.63
C ARG A 304 -16.27 -30.18 -22.92
N ILE A 305 -15.90 -31.01 -23.89
CA ILE A 305 -15.43 -30.55 -25.20
C ILE A 305 -16.66 -30.28 -26.08
N LYS A 306 -16.90 -29.03 -26.45
CA LYS A 306 -18.11 -28.57 -27.17
C LYS A 306 -18.33 -29.30 -28.49
N GLU A 307 -17.25 -29.66 -29.20
CA GLU A 307 -17.33 -30.27 -30.53
C GLU A 307 -17.62 -31.78 -30.50
N THR A 308 -17.28 -32.47 -29.42
CA THR A 308 -17.40 -33.94 -29.32
C THR A 308 -18.29 -34.41 -28.17
N ASP A 309 -18.78 -33.48 -27.35
CA ASP A 309 -19.55 -33.71 -26.13
C ASP A 309 -18.82 -34.64 -25.13
N GLU A 310 -17.49 -34.73 -25.23
CA GLU A 310 -16.66 -35.61 -24.41
C GLU A 310 -16.30 -34.90 -23.10
N GLN A 311 -16.56 -35.55 -21.96
CA GLN A 311 -16.14 -35.06 -20.65
C GLN A 311 -14.73 -35.54 -20.29
N LYS A 312 -13.92 -34.63 -19.73
CA LYS A 312 -12.56 -34.90 -19.25
C LYS A 312 -12.29 -34.24 -17.91
N THR A 313 -11.49 -34.92 -17.09
CA THR A 313 -10.94 -34.32 -15.86
C THR A 313 -9.49 -33.93 -16.10
N ILE A 314 -9.18 -32.65 -15.90
CA ILE A 314 -7.85 -32.07 -16.07
C ILE A 314 -7.30 -31.68 -14.70
N LEU A 315 -6.15 -32.22 -14.32
CA LEU A 315 -5.41 -31.76 -13.14
C LEU A 315 -4.62 -30.51 -13.50
N VAL A 316 -4.94 -29.39 -12.86
CA VAL A 316 -4.25 -28.12 -13.06
C VAL A 316 -3.04 -28.08 -12.13
N ASN A 317 -1.93 -28.68 -12.54
CA ASN A 317 -0.71 -28.74 -11.74
C ASN A 317 0.55 -28.65 -12.61
N TYR A 318 1.68 -28.43 -11.95
CA TYR A 318 3.00 -28.48 -12.59
C TYR A 318 3.30 -29.87 -13.13
N LEU A 319 4.07 -29.92 -14.21
CA LEU A 319 4.68 -31.16 -14.66
C LEU A 319 5.60 -31.71 -13.54
N PRO A 320 5.65 -33.03 -13.31
CA PRO A 320 6.52 -33.60 -12.28
C PRO A 320 7.97 -33.12 -12.42
N ASN A 321 8.54 -32.61 -11.33
CA ASN A 321 9.91 -32.07 -11.25
C ASN A 321 10.22 -30.89 -12.18
N SER A 322 9.21 -30.07 -12.52
CA SER A 322 9.35 -28.91 -13.41
C SER A 322 8.51 -27.74 -12.92
N THR A 323 8.93 -26.51 -13.23
CA THR A 323 8.14 -25.29 -12.98
C THR A 323 7.18 -24.97 -14.14
N LYS A 324 7.11 -25.85 -15.15
CA LYS A 324 6.24 -25.66 -16.31
C LYS A 324 4.88 -26.32 -16.09
N ILE A 325 3.83 -25.55 -16.33
CA ILE A 325 2.43 -26.02 -16.34
C ILE A 325 2.08 -26.45 -17.77
N PRO A 326 1.35 -27.56 -17.98
CA PRO A 326 0.84 -27.94 -19.30
C PRO A 326 0.05 -26.78 -19.94
N PRO A 327 0.22 -26.49 -21.23
CA PRO A 327 -0.40 -25.31 -21.86
C PRO A 327 -1.93 -25.23 -21.71
N LEU A 328 -2.63 -26.37 -21.78
CA LEU A 328 -4.07 -26.46 -21.53
C LEU A 328 -4.43 -26.20 -20.07
N ALA A 329 -3.66 -26.73 -19.11
CA ALA A 329 -3.86 -26.45 -17.70
C ALA A 329 -3.60 -24.97 -17.38
N LYS A 330 -2.63 -24.34 -18.07
CA LYS A 330 -2.35 -22.91 -17.96
C LYS A 330 -3.50 -22.05 -18.49
N SER A 331 -4.16 -22.45 -19.58
CA SER A 331 -5.30 -21.70 -20.14
C SER A 331 -6.59 -21.84 -19.32
N LEU A 332 -6.66 -22.81 -18.40
CA LEU A 332 -7.80 -23.01 -17.50
C LEU A 332 -7.65 -22.26 -16.17
N LEU A 333 -6.46 -21.72 -15.85
CA LEU A 333 -6.23 -21.00 -14.60
C LEU A 333 -7.03 -19.69 -14.56
N GLY A 334 -7.74 -19.45 -13.46
CA GLY A 334 -8.56 -18.25 -13.27
C GLY A 334 -9.89 -18.25 -14.03
N CYS A 335 -10.23 -19.35 -14.72
CA CYS A 335 -11.55 -19.52 -15.33
C CYS A 335 -12.56 -20.05 -14.31
N TRP A 336 -13.84 -19.77 -14.59
CA TRP A 336 -15.00 -20.07 -13.74
C TRP A 336 -15.80 -21.26 -14.28
N ILE A 337 -16.70 -21.80 -13.46
CA ILE A 337 -17.67 -22.79 -13.93
C ILE A 337 -18.59 -22.12 -14.97
N GLY A 338 -18.69 -22.72 -16.15
CA GLY A 338 -19.45 -22.22 -17.29
C GLY A 338 -18.60 -21.57 -18.39
N ASP A 339 -17.34 -21.23 -18.11
CA ASP A 339 -16.46 -20.58 -19.09
C ASP A 339 -16.09 -21.51 -20.26
N GLU A 340 -16.00 -20.92 -21.47
CA GLU A 340 -15.53 -21.59 -22.68
C GLU A 340 -14.06 -21.24 -22.97
N VAL A 341 -13.17 -22.23 -22.90
CA VAL A 341 -11.73 -22.06 -23.12
C VAL A 341 -11.32 -22.70 -24.45
N PRO A 342 -10.93 -21.91 -25.48
CA PRO A 342 -10.46 -22.45 -26.74
C PRO A 342 -8.99 -22.89 -26.64
N PHE A 343 -8.69 -24.14 -26.99
CA PHE A 343 -7.34 -24.67 -27.00
C PHE A 343 -7.13 -25.70 -28.12
N GLN A 344 -6.14 -25.47 -28.98
CA GLN A 344 -5.76 -26.35 -30.10
C GLN A 344 -6.94 -26.81 -30.97
N GLY A 345 -7.83 -25.87 -31.33
CA GLY A 345 -8.96 -26.13 -32.23
C GLY A 345 -10.14 -26.87 -31.59
N LYS A 346 -10.18 -26.94 -30.25
CA LYS A 346 -11.31 -27.44 -29.46
C LYS A 346 -11.74 -26.41 -28.42
N THR A 347 -13.00 -26.45 -28.03
CA THR A 347 -13.57 -25.55 -27.02
C THR A 347 -13.93 -26.34 -25.78
N TYR A 348 -13.33 -26.00 -24.65
CA TYR A 348 -13.51 -26.68 -23.37
C TYR A 348 -14.44 -25.86 -22.48
N ILE A 349 -15.58 -26.42 -22.09
CA ILE A 349 -16.55 -25.79 -21.20
C ILE A 349 -16.31 -26.32 -19.79
N ILE A 350 -16.12 -25.45 -18.81
CA ILE A 350 -15.85 -25.86 -17.42
C ILE A 350 -17.17 -26.23 -16.73
N GLU A 351 -17.29 -27.46 -16.24
CA GLU A 351 -18.54 -27.96 -15.64
C GLU A 351 -18.47 -28.06 -14.11
N ALA A 352 -17.30 -28.40 -13.56
CA ALA A 352 -17.11 -28.48 -12.12
C ALA A 352 -15.64 -28.36 -11.72
N ILE A 353 -15.40 -27.84 -10.51
CA ILE A 353 -14.09 -27.74 -9.89
C ILE A 353 -14.08 -28.64 -8.66
N GLN A 354 -13.06 -29.50 -8.53
CA GLN A 354 -12.87 -30.37 -7.38
C GLN A 354 -11.66 -29.88 -6.58
N LYS A 355 -11.89 -29.58 -5.30
CA LYS A 355 -10.87 -29.20 -4.32
C LYS A 355 -9.96 -30.36 -3.93
#